data_AF-J7RT36-F1
#
_entry.id   AF-J7RT36-F1
#
_cell.length_a   1.000
_cell.length_b   1.000
_cell.length_c   1.000
_cell.angle_alpha   90.00
_cell.angle_beta   90.00
_cell.angle_gamma   90.00
#
_symmetry.space_group_name_H-M   'P 1'
#
loop_
_entity.id
_entity.type
_entity.pdbx_description
1 polymer ?
#
loop_
_entity_poly.entity_id
_entity_poly.type
_entity_poly.pdbx_seq_one_letter_code
_entity_poly.pdbx_strand_id
1 'polypeptide(L)'
;MDSGDVYGTAAAMFLERYKELVVSLFQRRIGSPDRSSRFAAVVQRCQFAKEIVQTSRRLCHVYDNPMWQSAVLDTFDLDLIYGNVDRMVQNSEAEYTDNLVKELLRYFKQDFFTWCDKPKCPQCGTNEHQEIQGAVGPTAEESQSDCGTVELYRCTQCQEQTRFPGTNDPVKLLQTRTGRCGEWCNVFTLVLKAFGLPTRYVVNMEDHVWCEYFSKNLSRWVHVDSCEQSFDQPYIYSKNWNKKMSYCIAYGDSGVEDVSEKYILQNALPRDRISEGDLQFVCASLTDQLRQGRSSAELYKLFCMDEQDRFHSGAHRAGHDSAAVETGRQSGSKEWTTMRNENGQ
;
A
#
# COMPACT_ATOMS: atom_id res chain seq x y z
N MET A 1 56.36 -4.18 -10.24
CA MET A 1 55.56 -4.50 -9.04
C MET A 1 54.24 -3.83 -9.28
N ASP A 2 53.24 -4.63 -9.67
CA ASP A 2 51.92 -4.15 -9.99
C ASP A 2 51.33 -3.56 -8.71
N SER A 3 51.11 -2.24 -8.69
CA SER A 3 50.46 -1.56 -7.57
C SER A 3 48.97 -1.91 -7.64
N GLY A 4 48.66 -3.16 -7.29
CA GLY A 4 47.31 -3.70 -7.24
C GLY A 4 46.44 -2.75 -6.43
N ASP A 5 45.25 -2.48 -6.96
CA ASP A 5 44.30 -1.48 -6.49
C ASP A 5 44.10 -1.52 -4.95
N VAL A 6 44.91 -0.75 -4.24
CA VAL A 6 44.92 -0.68 -2.77
C VAL A 6 43.57 -0.15 -2.28
N TYR A 7 42.95 0.76 -3.03
CA TYR A 7 41.65 1.32 -2.70
C TYR A 7 40.53 0.32 -2.93
N GLY A 8 40.52 -0.42 -4.04
CA GLY A 8 39.56 -1.48 -4.30
C GLY A 8 39.63 -2.59 -3.25
N THR A 9 40.84 -2.99 -2.84
CA THR A 9 41.04 -3.98 -1.78
C THR A 9 40.53 -3.48 -0.43
N ALA A 10 40.88 -2.25 -0.03
CA ALA A 10 40.41 -1.65 1.22
C ALA A 10 38.89 -1.44 1.23
N ALA A 11 38.30 -1.01 0.10
CA ALA A 11 36.85 -0.83 -0.05
C ALA A 11 36.11 -2.17 0.08
N ALA A 12 36.59 -3.23 -0.57
CA ALA A 12 35.99 -4.56 -0.44
C ALA A 12 36.04 -5.08 1.01
N MET A 13 37.19 -4.90 1.70
CA MET A 13 37.32 -5.26 3.11
C MET A 13 36.35 -4.48 4.00
N PHE A 14 36.18 -3.18 3.76
CA PHE A 14 35.26 -2.34 4.51
C PHE A 14 33.81 -2.80 4.32
N LEU A 15 33.38 -3.03 3.07
CA LEU A 15 32.01 -3.44 2.76
C LEU A 15 31.64 -4.77 3.41
N GLU A 16 32.55 -5.74 3.43
CA GLU A 16 32.30 -7.02 4.11
C GLU A 16 32.16 -6.84 5.63
N ARG A 17 33.07 -6.06 6.26
CA ARG A 17 32.97 -5.75 7.70
C ARG A 17 31.73 -4.97 8.05
N TYR A 18 31.31 -4.04 7.20
CA TYR A 18 30.11 -3.26 7.40
C TYR A 18 28.86 -4.16 7.35
N LYS A 19 28.80 -5.08 6.40
CA LYS A 19 27.74 -6.09 6.31
C LYS A 19 27.68 -6.98 7.55
N GLU A 20 28.80 -7.51 8.02
CA GLU A 20 28.87 -8.29 9.27
C GLU A 20 28.36 -7.48 10.46
N LEU A 21 28.77 -6.21 10.57
CA LEU A 21 28.35 -5.32 11.65
C LEU A 21 26.83 -5.10 11.63
N VAL A 22 26.26 -4.72 10.48
CA VAL A 22 24.82 -4.49 10.31
C VAL A 22 24.01 -5.72 10.72
N VAL A 23 24.39 -6.90 10.22
CA VAL A 23 23.71 -8.16 10.55
C VAL A 23 23.82 -8.47 12.04
N SER A 24 24.99 -8.27 12.64
CA SER A 24 25.20 -8.51 14.08
C SER A 24 24.36 -7.58 14.96
N LEU A 25 24.21 -6.31 14.58
CA LEU A 25 23.39 -5.34 15.29
C LEU A 25 21.91 -5.73 15.23
N PHE A 26 21.44 -6.17 14.06
CA PHE A 26 20.08 -6.65 13.87
C PHE A 26 19.78 -7.86 14.78
N GLN A 27 20.65 -8.87 14.78
CA GLN A 27 20.49 -10.08 15.61
C GLN A 27 20.47 -9.76 17.11
N ARG A 28 21.33 -8.83 17.56
CA ARG A 28 21.35 -8.38 18.97
C ARG A 28 20.05 -7.66 19.36
N ARG A 29 19.44 -6.89 18.45
CA ARG A 29 18.18 -6.18 18.73
C ARG A 29 17.01 -7.15 18.91
N ILE A 30 16.88 -8.16 18.05
CA ILE A 30 15.81 -9.17 18.16
C ILE A 30 15.91 -9.98 19.44
N GLY A 31 17.13 -10.37 19.82
CA GLY A 31 17.35 -11.22 20.99
C GLY A 31 17.17 -10.53 22.34
N SER A 32 16.86 -9.23 22.40
CA SER A 32 16.79 -8.45 23.64
C SER A 32 15.47 -8.67 24.41
N PRO A 33 15.49 -9.28 25.62
CA PRO A 33 14.28 -9.50 26.42
C PRO A 33 13.62 -8.19 26.90
N ASP A 34 14.41 -7.15 27.10
CA ASP A 34 13.95 -5.81 27.50
C ASP A 34 13.08 -5.19 26.39
N ARG A 35 13.52 -5.28 25.12
CA ARG A 35 12.72 -4.82 23.98
C ARG A 35 11.39 -5.55 23.88
N SER A 36 11.38 -6.87 24.03
CA SER A 36 10.15 -7.67 23.96
C SER A 36 9.16 -7.28 25.06
N SER A 37 9.67 -7.07 26.28
CA SER A 37 8.86 -6.61 27.42
C SER A 37 8.30 -5.20 27.18
N ARG A 38 9.12 -4.28 26.67
CA ARG A 38 8.68 -2.93 26.30
C ARG A 38 7.62 -2.95 25.21
N PHE A 39 7.80 -3.77 24.17
CA PHE A 39 6.84 -3.90 23.08
C PHE A 39 5.48 -4.38 23.59
N ALA A 40 5.46 -5.44 24.42
CA ALA A 40 4.24 -5.92 25.05
C ALA A 40 3.56 -4.84 25.91
N ALA A 41 4.34 -4.08 26.70
CA ALA A 41 3.80 -3.01 27.54
C ALA A 41 3.19 -1.86 26.72
N VAL A 42 3.84 -1.42 25.64
CA VAL A 42 3.33 -0.38 24.72
C VAL A 42 2.04 -0.84 24.06
N VAL A 43 2.03 -2.06 23.52
CA VAL A 43 0.84 -2.64 22.88
C VAL A 43 -0.29 -2.81 23.89
N GLN A 44 -0.02 -3.20 25.14
CA GLN A 44 -1.07 -3.35 26.15
C GLN A 44 -1.73 -2.01 26.51
N ARG A 45 -0.92 -0.94 26.67
CA ARG A 45 -1.37 0.37 27.17
C ARG A 45 -1.96 1.30 26.09
N CYS A 46 -1.55 1.16 24.83
CA CYS A 46 -1.94 2.07 23.75
C CYS A 46 -2.86 1.35 22.75
N GLN A 47 -4.10 1.83 22.62
CA GLN A 47 -5.08 1.23 21.70
C GLN A 47 -4.62 1.34 20.23
N PHE A 48 -4.05 2.47 19.83
CA PHE A 48 -3.55 2.65 18.47
C PHE A 48 -2.37 1.72 18.15
N ALA A 49 -1.49 1.45 19.12
CA ALA A 49 -0.45 0.43 18.95
C ALA A 49 -1.05 -0.98 18.73
N LYS A 50 -2.16 -1.33 19.41
CA LYS A 50 -2.87 -2.60 19.17
C LYS A 50 -3.42 -2.68 17.76
N GLU A 51 -4.03 -1.60 17.27
CA GLU A 51 -4.55 -1.52 15.90
C GLU A 51 -3.44 -1.73 14.87
N ILE A 52 -2.29 -1.05 15.02
CA ILE A 52 -1.13 -1.22 14.12
C ILE A 52 -0.67 -2.69 14.11
N VAL A 53 -0.58 -3.33 15.28
CA VAL A 53 -0.19 -4.75 15.39
C VAL A 53 -1.25 -5.69 14.81
N GLN A 54 -2.54 -5.39 14.97
CA GLN A 54 -3.61 -6.20 14.38
C GLN A 54 -3.59 -6.11 12.86
N THR A 55 -3.42 -4.90 12.32
CA THR A 55 -3.31 -4.66 10.88
C THR A 55 -2.08 -5.34 10.29
N SER A 56 -0.92 -5.28 10.97
CA SER A 56 0.31 -5.91 10.47
C SER A 56 0.21 -7.43 10.37
N ARG A 57 -0.49 -8.09 11.31
CA ARG A 57 -0.72 -9.54 11.28
C ARG A 57 -1.44 -10.03 10.02
N ARG A 58 -2.23 -9.15 9.39
CA ARG A 58 -2.86 -9.43 8.09
C ARG A 58 -2.01 -8.91 6.94
N LEU A 59 -1.83 -7.60 6.86
CA LEU A 59 -1.32 -6.93 5.65
C LEU A 59 0.14 -7.27 5.33
N CYS A 60 0.95 -7.63 6.32
CA CYS A 60 2.35 -8.02 6.09
C CYS A 60 2.50 -9.45 5.54
N HIS A 61 1.41 -10.23 5.45
CA HIS A 61 1.49 -11.66 5.11
C HIS A 61 0.47 -12.12 4.06
N VAL A 62 -0.71 -11.50 4.04
CA VAL A 62 -1.86 -12.03 3.29
C VAL A 62 -1.63 -12.10 1.76
N TYR A 63 -0.76 -11.24 1.22
CA TYR A 63 -0.46 -11.18 -0.22
C TYR A 63 0.70 -12.09 -0.66
N ASP A 64 1.42 -12.71 0.28
CA ASP A 64 2.44 -13.73 0.00
C ASP A 64 1.80 -15.11 -0.16
N ASN A 65 0.85 -15.19 -1.10
CA ASN A 65 0.09 -16.39 -1.41
C ASN A 65 0.27 -16.78 -2.88
N PRO A 66 1.05 -17.82 -3.20
CA PRO A 66 1.32 -18.22 -4.58
C PRO A 66 0.06 -18.57 -5.39
N MET A 67 -0.98 -19.12 -4.76
CA MET A 67 -2.23 -19.44 -5.47
C MET A 67 -2.97 -18.17 -5.90
N TRP A 68 -2.99 -17.16 -5.03
CA TRP A 68 -3.62 -15.87 -5.34
C TRP A 68 -2.83 -15.10 -6.38
N GLN A 69 -1.50 -15.14 -6.30
CA GLN A 69 -0.62 -14.54 -7.30
C GLN A 69 -0.80 -15.20 -8.66
N SER A 70 -0.89 -16.54 -8.72
CA SER A 70 -1.22 -17.27 -9.95
C SER A 70 -2.59 -16.84 -10.50
N ALA A 71 -3.61 -16.72 -9.65
CA ALA A 71 -4.95 -16.31 -10.08
C ALA A 71 -4.96 -14.92 -10.73
N VAL A 72 -4.10 -13.99 -10.29
CA VAL A 72 -3.91 -12.71 -10.99
C VAL A 72 -3.34 -12.94 -12.39
N LEU A 73 -2.23 -13.68 -12.50
CA LEU A 73 -1.54 -13.92 -13.76
C LEU A 73 -2.40 -14.66 -14.78
N ASP A 74 -3.27 -15.56 -14.31
CA ASP A 74 -4.24 -16.28 -15.15
C ASP A 74 -5.41 -15.39 -15.61
N THR A 75 -5.71 -14.33 -14.86
CA THR A 75 -6.86 -13.45 -15.13
C THR A 75 -6.49 -12.23 -15.98
N PHE A 76 -5.26 -11.72 -15.83
CA PHE A 76 -4.81 -10.50 -16.49
C PHE A 76 -4.39 -10.76 -17.94
N ASP A 77 -4.68 -9.80 -18.82
CA ASP A 77 -4.22 -9.82 -20.21
C ASP A 77 -2.73 -9.42 -20.27
N LEU A 78 -1.86 -10.39 -20.04
CA LEU A 78 -0.41 -10.18 -19.99
C LEU A 78 0.15 -9.73 -21.35
N ASP A 79 -0.42 -10.20 -22.45
CA ASP A 79 0.01 -9.82 -23.80
C ASP A 79 -0.27 -8.34 -24.06
N LEU A 80 -1.46 -7.85 -23.68
CA LEU A 80 -1.78 -6.42 -23.77
C LEU A 80 -0.87 -5.58 -22.87
N ILE A 81 -0.67 -6.01 -21.62
CA ILE A 81 0.16 -5.29 -20.64
C ILE A 81 1.59 -5.18 -21.14
N TYR A 82 2.26 -6.31 -21.42
CA TYR A 82 3.66 -6.28 -21.87
C TYR A 82 3.80 -5.64 -23.25
N GLY A 83 2.85 -5.86 -24.17
CA GLY A 83 2.84 -5.18 -25.46
C GLY A 83 2.69 -3.65 -25.36
N ASN A 84 2.08 -3.14 -24.29
CA ASN A 84 2.05 -1.70 -24.01
C ASN A 84 3.37 -1.21 -23.39
N VAL A 85 3.92 -1.96 -22.41
CA VAL A 85 5.20 -1.64 -21.77
C VAL A 85 6.34 -1.59 -22.79
N ASP A 86 6.41 -2.56 -23.71
CA ASP A 86 7.43 -2.65 -24.75
C ASP A 86 7.42 -1.46 -25.71
N ARG A 87 6.27 -0.79 -25.86
CA ARG A 87 6.11 0.42 -26.67
C ARG A 87 6.52 1.70 -25.92
N MET A 88 6.75 1.63 -24.61
CA MET A 88 7.23 2.77 -23.83
C MET A 88 8.74 2.95 -24.00
N VAL A 89 9.23 4.19 -23.82
CA VAL A 89 10.67 4.48 -23.83
C VAL A 89 11.32 3.82 -22.61
N GLN A 90 12.44 3.14 -22.84
CA GLN A 90 13.16 2.39 -21.82
C GLN A 90 14.68 2.53 -22.03
N ASN A 91 15.35 3.16 -21.08
CA ASN A 91 16.80 3.38 -21.09
C ASN A 91 17.55 2.36 -20.20
N SER A 92 16.82 1.60 -19.36
CA SER A 92 17.36 0.55 -18.51
C SER A 92 16.30 -0.48 -18.09
N GLU A 93 16.74 -1.64 -17.61
CA GLU A 93 15.86 -2.66 -17.00
C GLU A 93 15.11 -2.13 -15.77
N ALA A 94 15.75 -1.24 -15.00
CA ALA A 94 15.12 -0.63 -13.83
C ALA A 94 13.95 0.28 -14.24
N GLU A 95 14.11 1.05 -15.32
CA GLU A 95 13.04 1.88 -15.90
C GLU A 95 11.92 1.03 -16.51
N TYR A 96 12.23 -0.13 -17.08
CA TYR A 96 11.23 -1.08 -17.56
C TYR A 96 10.25 -1.51 -16.45
N THR A 97 10.77 -1.76 -15.25
CA THR A 97 9.94 -2.10 -14.09
C THR A 97 9.01 -0.94 -13.70
N ASP A 98 9.49 0.31 -13.76
CA ASP A 98 8.66 1.49 -13.50
C ASP A 98 7.56 1.64 -14.56
N ASN A 99 7.86 1.37 -15.83
CA ASN A 99 6.89 1.38 -16.93
C ASN A 99 5.84 0.27 -16.77
N LEU A 100 6.24 -0.92 -16.31
CA LEU A 100 5.31 -1.99 -15.95
C LEU A 100 4.32 -1.52 -14.88
N VAL A 101 4.76 -0.87 -13.80
CA VAL A 101 3.86 -0.36 -12.76
C VAL A 101 2.89 0.69 -13.30
N LYS A 102 3.37 1.61 -14.16
CA LYS A 102 2.52 2.62 -14.82
C LYS A 102 1.47 1.97 -15.73
N GLU A 103 1.85 0.94 -16.47
CA GLU A 103 0.90 0.21 -17.32
C GLU A 103 -0.09 -0.62 -16.51
N LEU A 104 0.34 -1.26 -15.42
CA LEU A 104 -0.56 -1.94 -14.50
C LEU A 104 -1.60 -0.99 -13.91
N LEU A 105 -1.20 0.22 -13.51
CA LEU A 105 -2.14 1.26 -13.07
C LEU A 105 -3.17 1.59 -14.15
N ARG A 106 -2.71 1.80 -15.40
CA ARG A 106 -3.58 2.11 -16.55
C ARG A 106 -4.55 0.97 -16.81
N TYR A 107 -4.04 -0.25 -17.00
CA TYR A 107 -4.84 -1.45 -17.25
C TYR A 107 -5.86 -1.68 -16.13
N PHE A 108 -5.43 -1.57 -14.87
CA PHE A 108 -6.32 -1.78 -13.73
C PHE A 108 -7.48 -0.80 -13.71
N LYS A 109 -7.22 0.50 -13.92
CA LYS A 109 -8.27 1.53 -13.88
C LYS A 109 -9.14 1.57 -15.13
N GLN A 110 -8.55 1.38 -16.30
CA GLN A 110 -9.23 1.63 -17.58
C GLN A 110 -9.90 0.39 -18.15
N ASP A 111 -9.30 -0.79 -17.95
CA ASP A 111 -9.73 -2.02 -18.60
C ASP A 111 -10.30 -3.06 -17.62
N PHE A 112 -9.75 -3.13 -16.40
CA PHE A 112 -10.02 -4.26 -15.51
C PHE A 112 -11.05 -3.99 -14.42
N PHE A 113 -10.89 -2.92 -13.63
CA PHE A 113 -11.61 -2.69 -12.39
C PHE A 113 -12.47 -1.42 -12.45
N THR A 114 -13.64 -1.46 -11.82
CA THR A 114 -14.63 -0.38 -11.91
C THR A 114 -14.97 0.20 -10.54
N TRP A 115 -15.22 1.51 -10.50
CA TRP A 115 -15.61 2.17 -9.26
C TRP A 115 -17.10 1.99 -8.97
N CYS A 116 -17.45 1.68 -7.71
CA CYS A 116 -18.83 1.48 -7.27
C CYS A 116 -19.21 2.44 -6.13
N ASP A 117 -19.86 3.56 -6.49
CA ASP A 117 -20.56 4.39 -5.49
C ASP A 117 -21.80 3.65 -4.96
N LYS A 118 -22.65 3.22 -5.91
CA LYS A 118 -23.88 2.46 -5.69
C LYS A 118 -23.95 1.31 -6.70
N PRO A 119 -24.36 0.11 -6.29
CA PRO A 119 -24.44 -1.05 -7.19
C PRO A 119 -25.56 -0.86 -8.21
N LYS A 120 -25.39 -1.39 -9.43
CA LYS A 120 -26.48 -1.40 -10.42
C LYS A 120 -27.60 -2.31 -9.95
N CYS A 121 -28.84 -1.89 -10.18
CA CYS A 121 -30.00 -2.75 -9.97
C CYS A 121 -29.94 -3.93 -10.95
N PRO A 122 -30.09 -5.18 -10.48
CA PRO A 122 -29.98 -6.36 -11.34
C PRO A 122 -31.12 -6.44 -12.38
N GLN A 123 -32.27 -5.82 -12.12
CA GLN A 123 -33.40 -5.77 -13.05
C GLN A 123 -33.33 -4.58 -14.02
N CYS A 124 -32.94 -3.39 -13.53
CA CYS A 124 -32.93 -2.17 -14.35
C CYS A 124 -31.60 -1.95 -15.10
N GLY A 125 -30.50 -2.57 -14.65
CA GLY A 125 -29.17 -2.38 -15.24
C GLY A 125 -28.51 -1.02 -14.94
N THR A 126 -29.16 -0.16 -14.16
CA THR A 126 -28.69 1.18 -13.77
C THR A 126 -28.65 1.34 -12.24
N ASN A 127 -27.85 2.29 -11.74
CA ASN A 127 -27.78 2.64 -10.32
C ASN A 127 -28.52 3.96 -9.99
N GLU A 128 -29.15 4.61 -10.97
CA GLU A 128 -29.86 5.90 -10.80
C GLU A 128 -30.98 5.85 -9.76
N HIS A 129 -31.67 4.71 -9.67
CA HIS A 129 -32.81 4.52 -8.77
C HIS A 129 -32.43 3.82 -7.46
N GLN A 130 -31.14 3.68 -7.15
CA GLN A 130 -30.69 2.96 -5.97
C GLN A 130 -30.62 3.86 -4.74
N GLU A 131 -31.34 3.43 -3.70
CA GLU A 131 -31.32 4.05 -2.38
C GLU A 131 -30.79 3.07 -1.35
N ILE A 132 -29.85 3.53 -0.53
CA ILE A 132 -29.30 2.74 0.57
C ILE A 132 -30.37 2.53 1.64
N GLN A 133 -30.56 1.29 2.06
CA GLN A 133 -31.50 0.89 3.12
C GLN A 133 -30.77 0.66 4.45
N GLY A 134 -29.45 0.53 4.42
CA GLY A 134 -28.59 0.30 5.56
C GLY A 134 -27.58 -0.81 5.31
N ALA A 135 -27.03 -1.35 6.39
CA ALA A 135 -26.09 -2.46 6.37
C ALA A 135 -26.72 -3.69 7.02
N VAL A 136 -26.47 -4.86 6.45
CA VAL A 136 -26.92 -6.16 6.96
C VAL A 136 -25.74 -7.13 7.08
N GLY A 137 -25.94 -8.20 7.84
CA GLY A 137 -24.97 -9.29 7.92
C GLY A 137 -24.82 -10.02 6.57
N PRO A 138 -23.64 -10.63 6.34
CA PRO A 138 -23.40 -11.46 5.16
C PRO A 138 -24.27 -12.73 5.18
N THR A 139 -24.61 -13.23 4.00
CA THR A 139 -25.14 -14.59 3.83
C THR A 139 -24.04 -15.63 4.10
N ALA A 140 -24.43 -16.91 4.18
CA ALA A 140 -23.47 -18.00 4.34
C ALA A 140 -22.47 -18.08 3.17
N GLU A 141 -22.89 -17.73 1.95
CA GLU A 141 -22.03 -17.67 0.76
C GLU A 141 -21.11 -16.44 0.81
N GLU A 142 -21.64 -15.25 1.11
CA GLU A 142 -20.85 -14.02 1.19
C GLU A 142 -19.77 -14.10 2.29
N SER A 143 -20.08 -14.76 3.40
CA SER A 143 -19.14 -14.98 4.51
C SER A 143 -17.91 -15.81 4.12
N GLN A 144 -18.00 -16.66 3.08
CA GLN A 144 -16.86 -17.44 2.58
C GLN A 144 -15.79 -16.55 1.93
N SER A 145 -16.17 -15.34 1.50
CA SER A 145 -15.29 -14.35 0.85
C SER A 145 -14.79 -13.27 1.79
N ASP A 146 -14.64 -13.56 3.09
CA ASP A 146 -14.15 -12.63 4.10
C ASP A 146 -14.93 -11.29 4.12
N CYS A 147 -16.25 -11.40 3.95
CA CYS A 147 -17.18 -10.27 3.98
C CYS A 147 -17.72 -10.07 5.40
N GLY A 148 -17.44 -8.91 5.99
CA GLY A 148 -17.92 -8.56 7.33
C GLY A 148 -19.25 -7.81 7.34
N THR A 149 -19.59 -7.10 6.25
CA THR A 149 -20.78 -6.24 6.18
C THR A 149 -21.24 -6.12 4.74
N VAL A 150 -22.56 -6.10 4.55
CA VAL A 150 -23.20 -5.97 3.25
C VAL A 150 -24.09 -4.74 3.23
N GLU A 151 -23.82 -3.82 2.31
CA GLU A 151 -24.70 -2.70 2.07
C GLU A 151 -25.93 -3.17 1.29
N LEU A 152 -27.11 -2.80 1.78
CA LEU A 152 -28.37 -3.15 1.16
C LEU A 152 -28.93 -1.93 0.46
N TYR A 153 -29.24 -2.08 -0.82
CA TYR A 153 -29.88 -1.06 -1.64
C TYR A 153 -31.26 -1.55 -2.08
N ARG A 154 -32.17 -0.61 -2.32
CA ARG A 154 -33.48 -0.87 -2.93
C ARG A 154 -33.66 0.06 -4.12
N CYS A 155 -34.07 -0.52 -5.25
CA CYS A 155 -34.39 0.24 -6.44
C CYS A 155 -35.77 0.89 -6.30
N THR A 156 -35.87 2.22 -6.41
CA THR A 156 -37.16 2.92 -6.29
C THR A 156 -38.09 2.68 -7.49
N GLN A 157 -37.56 2.25 -8.63
CA GLN A 157 -38.34 1.95 -9.84
C GLN A 157 -38.97 0.56 -9.82
N CYS A 158 -38.18 -0.49 -9.58
CA CYS A 158 -38.65 -1.89 -9.65
C CYS A 158 -38.78 -2.56 -8.28
N GLN A 159 -38.43 -1.87 -7.19
CA GLN A 159 -38.47 -2.35 -5.81
C GLN A 159 -37.52 -3.51 -5.48
N GLU A 160 -36.73 -3.98 -6.45
CA GLU A 160 -35.73 -5.03 -6.28
C GLU A 160 -34.67 -4.64 -5.26
N GLN A 161 -34.23 -5.62 -4.45
CA GLN A 161 -33.16 -5.42 -3.49
C GLN A 161 -31.82 -5.81 -4.10
N THR A 162 -30.81 -4.98 -3.88
CA THR A 162 -29.44 -5.22 -4.34
C THR A 162 -28.51 -5.27 -3.14
N ARG A 163 -27.70 -6.33 -3.07
CA ARG A 163 -26.70 -6.52 -2.02
C ARG A 163 -25.33 -6.13 -2.56
N PHE A 164 -24.58 -5.34 -1.80
CA PHE A 164 -23.21 -4.97 -2.12
C PHE A 164 -22.29 -5.41 -0.97
N PRO A 165 -21.72 -6.63 -1.06
CA PRO A 165 -20.86 -7.17 -0.02
C PRO A 165 -19.47 -6.53 -0.06
N GLY A 166 -19.03 -5.95 1.07
CA GLY A 166 -17.65 -5.49 1.25
C GLY A 166 -16.73 -6.68 1.50
N THR A 167 -16.33 -7.39 0.44
CA THR A 167 -15.44 -8.56 0.50
C THR A 167 -13.99 -8.13 0.63
N ASN A 168 -13.24 -8.77 1.54
CA ASN A 168 -11.80 -8.56 1.66
C ASN A 168 -10.98 -9.68 0.98
N ASP A 169 -11.64 -10.63 0.33
CA ASP A 169 -10.99 -11.68 -0.47
C ASP A 169 -10.58 -11.11 -1.84
N PRO A 170 -9.28 -10.90 -2.11
CA PRO A 170 -8.84 -10.32 -3.37
C PRO A 170 -9.12 -11.24 -4.57
N VAL A 171 -9.21 -12.56 -4.39
CA VAL A 171 -9.56 -13.48 -5.49
C VAL A 171 -11.02 -13.35 -5.86
N LYS A 172 -11.91 -13.14 -4.88
CA LYS A 172 -13.31 -12.79 -5.19
C LYS A 172 -13.41 -11.47 -5.94
N LEU A 173 -12.59 -10.50 -5.57
CA LEU A 173 -12.55 -9.19 -6.24
C LEU A 173 -12.01 -9.26 -7.69
N LEU A 174 -11.13 -10.20 -8.02
CA LEU A 174 -10.74 -10.47 -9.42
C LEU A 174 -11.94 -10.90 -10.29
N GLN A 175 -12.96 -11.49 -9.68
CA GLN A 175 -14.21 -11.90 -10.35
C GLN A 175 -15.21 -10.75 -10.43
N THR A 176 -15.43 -10.02 -9.31
CA THR A 176 -16.44 -8.95 -9.26
C THR A 176 -16.00 -7.69 -9.99
N ARG A 177 -14.69 -7.44 -10.06
CA ARG A 177 -14.05 -6.34 -10.80
C ARG A 177 -14.62 -4.96 -10.46
N THR A 178 -15.08 -4.79 -9.22
CA THR A 178 -15.72 -3.57 -8.78
C THR A 178 -15.57 -3.35 -7.28
N GLY A 179 -15.54 -2.09 -6.86
CA GLY A 179 -15.40 -1.72 -5.46
C GLY A 179 -15.06 -0.24 -5.25
N ARG A 180 -14.56 0.07 -4.06
CA ARG A 180 -14.10 1.41 -3.62
C ARG A 180 -12.62 1.35 -3.25
N CYS A 181 -12.07 2.42 -2.67
CA CYS A 181 -10.64 2.53 -2.38
C CYS A 181 -10.06 1.29 -1.65
N GLY A 182 -10.81 0.73 -0.69
CA GLY A 182 -10.46 -0.52 0.00
C GLY A 182 -10.25 -1.70 -0.94
N GLU A 183 -11.27 -2.05 -1.74
CA GLU A 183 -11.20 -3.16 -2.69
C GLU A 183 -10.20 -2.91 -3.82
N TRP A 184 -10.13 -1.68 -4.33
CA TRP A 184 -9.16 -1.27 -5.35
C TRP A 184 -7.72 -1.49 -4.86
N CYS A 185 -7.39 -0.95 -3.69
CA CYS A 185 -6.06 -1.10 -3.11
C CYS A 185 -5.75 -2.56 -2.75
N ASN A 186 -6.74 -3.31 -2.25
CA ASN A 186 -6.58 -4.73 -1.91
C ASN A 186 -6.15 -5.56 -3.12
N VAL A 187 -6.89 -5.47 -4.23
CA VAL A 187 -6.54 -6.21 -5.45
C VAL A 187 -5.26 -5.69 -6.05
N PHE A 188 -5.06 -4.37 -6.12
CA PHE A 188 -3.87 -3.82 -6.75
C PHE A 188 -2.58 -4.16 -5.98
N THR A 189 -2.65 -4.26 -4.65
CA THR A 189 -1.53 -4.79 -3.84
C THR A 189 -1.20 -6.23 -4.23
N LEU A 190 -2.22 -7.09 -4.37
CA LEU A 190 -2.01 -8.48 -4.83
C LEU A 190 -1.42 -8.51 -6.25
N VAL A 191 -1.87 -7.63 -7.14
CA VAL A 191 -1.34 -7.51 -8.50
C VAL A 191 0.16 -7.20 -8.46
N LEU A 192 0.58 -6.14 -7.77
CA LEU A 192 2.00 -5.79 -7.68
C LEU A 192 2.84 -6.96 -7.10
N LYS A 193 2.31 -7.67 -6.10
CA LYS A 193 2.96 -8.85 -5.51
C LYS A 193 3.03 -10.03 -6.49
N ALA A 194 2.03 -10.24 -7.34
CA ALA A 194 2.02 -11.31 -8.35
C ALA A 194 3.11 -11.11 -9.43
N PHE A 195 3.47 -9.86 -9.73
CA PHE A 195 4.61 -9.52 -10.59
C PHE A 195 5.95 -9.51 -9.86
N GLY A 196 6.00 -9.97 -8.60
CA GLY A 196 7.23 -10.06 -7.80
C GLY A 196 7.78 -8.69 -7.35
N LEU A 197 6.94 -7.65 -7.35
CA LEU A 197 7.37 -6.29 -7.02
C LEU A 197 7.36 -6.08 -5.49
N PRO A 198 8.44 -5.50 -4.91
CA PRO A 198 8.42 -5.11 -3.50
C PRO A 198 7.33 -4.07 -3.28
N THR A 199 6.34 -4.41 -2.46
CA THR A 199 5.09 -3.64 -2.32
C THR A 199 4.76 -3.45 -0.85
N ARG A 200 4.22 -2.28 -0.51
CA ARG A 200 3.61 -1.98 0.79
C ARG A 200 2.17 -1.54 0.59
N TYR A 201 1.30 -1.95 1.50
CA TYR A 201 -0.05 -1.43 1.66
C TYR A 201 0.00 -0.25 2.63
N VAL A 202 -0.45 0.93 2.22
CA VAL A 202 -0.48 2.14 3.05
C VAL A 202 -1.89 2.43 3.52
N VAL A 203 -2.03 2.63 4.83
CA VAL A 203 -3.27 3.00 5.49
C VAL A 203 -3.17 4.43 6.01
N ASN A 204 -4.01 5.32 5.48
CA ASN A 204 -4.29 6.61 6.12
C ASN A 204 -5.47 6.46 7.11
N MET A 205 -5.33 7.05 8.29
CA MET A 205 -6.33 6.90 9.37
C MET A 205 -7.65 7.65 9.10
N GLU A 206 -7.70 8.50 8.08
CA GLU A 206 -8.89 9.23 7.64
C GLU A 206 -9.54 8.58 6.41
N ASP A 207 -9.68 7.25 6.41
CA ASP A 207 -10.49 6.45 5.45
C ASP A 207 -9.97 6.43 4.00
N HIS A 208 -8.65 6.42 3.79
CA HIS A 208 -8.08 6.12 2.46
C HIS A 208 -6.88 5.18 2.54
N VAL A 209 -6.66 4.45 1.45
CA VAL A 209 -5.64 3.42 1.34
C VAL A 209 -5.04 3.42 -0.06
N TRP A 210 -3.75 3.11 -0.16
CA TRP A 210 -3.02 3.04 -1.42
C TRP A 210 -1.80 2.13 -1.29
N CYS A 211 -0.98 2.03 -2.35
CA CYS A 211 0.22 1.20 -2.38
C CYS A 211 1.51 2.06 -2.40
N GLU A 212 2.60 1.49 -1.92
CA GLU A 212 3.94 1.88 -2.35
C GLU A 212 4.61 0.70 -3.05
N TYR A 213 5.43 0.98 -4.07
CA TYR A 213 6.36 0.00 -4.62
C TYR A 213 7.79 0.52 -4.55
N PHE A 214 8.77 -0.37 -4.36
CA PHE A 214 10.17 0.03 -4.36
C PHE A 214 10.71 0.09 -5.79
N SER A 215 10.98 1.29 -6.29
CA SER A 215 11.63 1.49 -7.58
C SER A 215 13.14 1.32 -7.44
N LYS A 216 13.70 0.35 -8.13
CA LYS A 216 15.17 0.21 -8.24
C LYS A 216 15.79 1.36 -9.04
N ASN A 217 15.06 1.90 -10.01
CA ASN A 217 15.48 3.02 -10.84
C ASN A 217 15.60 4.31 -10.01
N LEU A 218 14.59 4.59 -9.18
CA LEU A 218 14.55 5.77 -8.32
C LEU A 218 15.19 5.54 -6.94
N SER A 219 15.57 4.29 -6.63
CA SER A 219 16.19 3.87 -5.36
C SER A 219 15.39 4.28 -4.11
N ARG A 220 14.06 4.18 -4.17
CA ARG A 220 13.15 4.52 -3.06
C ARG A 220 11.76 3.91 -3.23
N TRP A 221 10.96 3.98 -2.17
CA TRP A 221 9.53 3.71 -2.23
C TRP A 221 8.82 4.83 -3.01
N VAL A 222 8.04 4.42 -4.00
CA VAL A 222 7.26 5.29 -4.87
C VAL A 222 5.79 5.12 -4.51
N HIS A 223 5.09 6.25 -4.39
CA HIS A 223 3.64 6.27 -4.17
C HIS A 223 2.91 5.73 -5.40
N VAL A 224 1.93 4.85 -5.19
CA VAL A 224 1.08 4.30 -6.25
C VAL A 224 -0.37 4.22 -5.77
N ASP A 225 -1.26 4.91 -6.47
CA ASP A 225 -2.69 4.89 -6.19
C ASP A 225 -3.45 4.42 -7.43
N SER A 226 -4.02 3.21 -7.32
CA SER A 226 -4.80 2.57 -8.39
C SER A 226 -6.12 3.29 -8.68
N CYS A 227 -6.74 3.91 -7.66
CA CYS A 227 -8.00 4.63 -7.85
C CYS A 227 -7.79 5.87 -8.73
N GLU A 228 -6.63 6.49 -8.60
CA GLU A 228 -6.28 7.74 -9.29
C GLU A 228 -5.38 7.53 -10.51
N GLN A 229 -4.97 6.29 -10.81
CA GLN A 229 -3.94 5.98 -11.81
C GLN A 229 -2.69 6.84 -11.62
N SER A 230 -2.30 7.05 -10.37
CA SER A 230 -1.23 7.97 -9.98
C SER A 230 0.04 7.20 -9.68
N PHE A 231 1.13 7.63 -10.29
CA PHE A 231 2.48 7.15 -10.04
C PHE A 231 3.35 8.29 -9.53
N ASP A 232 3.94 8.12 -8.35
CA ASP A 232 4.90 9.03 -7.72
C ASP A 232 4.38 10.43 -7.34
N GLN A 233 3.09 10.54 -7.05
CA GLN A 233 2.45 11.81 -6.64
C GLN A 233 1.93 11.79 -5.18
N PRO A 234 2.77 11.58 -4.15
CA PRO A 234 2.31 11.50 -2.76
C PRO A 234 1.60 12.78 -2.27
N TYR A 235 1.78 13.91 -2.94
CA TYR A 235 1.11 15.17 -2.65
C TYR A 235 -0.38 15.21 -3.02
N ILE A 236 -0.92 14.23 -3.77
CA ILE A 236 -2.32 14.34 -4.27
C ILE A 236 -3.31 14.51 -3.13
N TYR A 237 -3.06 13.86 -2.00
CA TYR A 237 -3.99 13.85 -0.87
C TYR A 237 -3.97 15.19 -0.13
N SER A 238 -2.82 15.60 0.40
CA SER A 238 -2.74 16.80 1.24
C SER A 238 -2.88 18.09 0.42
N LYS A 239 -2.32 18.14 -0.79
CA LYS A 239 -2.34 19.34 -1.64
C LYS A 239 -3.55 19.35 -2.57
N ASN A 240 -3.69 18.36 -3.45
CA ASN A 240 -4.71 18.44 -4.50
C ASN A 240 -6.14 18.19 -3.97
N TRP A 241 -6.33 17.22 -3.08
CA TRP A 241 -7.64 16.96 -2.45
C TRP A 241 -7.87 17.85 -1.23
N ASN A 242 -6.85 18.59 -0.80
CA ASN A 242 -6.86 19.36 0.44
C ASN A 242 -7.24 18.51 1.68
N LYS A 243 -6.94 17.20 1.67
CA LYS A 243 -7.36 16.27 2.71
C LYS A 243 -6.59 16.54 4.00
N LYS A 244 -7.32 16.57 5.13
CA LYS A 244 -6.75 16.64 6.48
C LYS A 244 -6.39 15.23 6.93
N MET A 245 -5.15 15.01 7.38
CA MET A 245 -4.64 13.67 7.71
C MET A 245 -3.79 13.67 8.99
N SER A 246 -3.82 12.59 9.76
CA SER A 246 -3.05 12.43 11.00
C SER A 246 -1.89 11.44 10.88
N TYR A 247 -2.17 10.22 10.43
CA TYR A 247 -1.20 9.12 10.29
C TYR A 247 -1.36 8.41 8.95
N CYS A 248 -0.24 8.07 8.33
CA CYS A 248 -0.13 7.14 7.20
C CYS A 248 0.88 6.06 7.54
N ILE A 249 0.44 4.81 7.69
CA ILE A 249 1.30 3.67 8.08
C ILE A 249 1.39 2.69 6.91
N ALA A 250 2.61 2.35 6.52
CA ALA A 250 2.90 1.39 5.46
C ALA A 250 3.19 0.00 6.04
N TYR A 251 2.61 -1.03 5.43
CA TYR A 251 2.73 -2.43 5.81
C TYR A 251 3.26 -3.26 4.63
N GLY A 252 4.40 -3.91 4.79
CA GLY A 252 4.94 -4.84 3.80
C GLY A 252 5.54 -6.08 4.46
N ASP A 253 5.91 -7.08 3.65
CA ASP A 253 6.43 -8.37 4.15
C ASP A 253 7.73 -8.23 4.96
N SER A 254 8.47 -7.14 4.74
CA SER A 254 9.79 -6.89 5.31
C SER A 254 9.82 -5.69 6.25
N GLY A 255 8.69 -5.05 6.56
CA GLY A 255 8.68 -3.90 7.45
C GLY A 255 7.32 -3.22 7.62
N VAL A 256 7.21 -2.50 8.74
CA VAL A 256 6.11 -1.58 9.03
C VAL A 256 6.74 -0.22 9.31
N GLU A 257 6.25 0.82 8.66
CA GLU A 257 6.87 2.15 8.68
C GLU A 257 5.83 3.26 8.77
N ASP A 258 6.12 4.29 9.56
CA ASP A 258 5.35 5.52 9.54
C ASP A 258 5.81 6.37 8.34
N VAL A 259 4.94 6.47 7.34
CA VAL A 259 5.19 7.23 6.10
C VAL A 259 4.42 8.55 6.08
N SER A 260 3.81 8.96 7.20
CA SER A 260 3.00 10.19 7.31
C SER A 260 3.72 11.40 6.74
N GLU A 261 5.00 11.50 7.04
CA GLU A 261 5.87 12.62 6.71
C GLU A 261 6.11 12.76 5.18
N LYS A 262 5.81 11.72 4.39
CA LYS A 262 5.81 11.72 2.91
C LYS A 262 4.50 12.25 2.31
N TYR A 263 3.38 12.07 3.00
CA TYR A 263 2.03 12.30 2.46
C TYR A 263 1.31 13.49 3.09
N ILE A 264 1.64 13.85 4.33
CA ILE A 264 1.03 14.95 5.09
C ILE A 264 1.92 16.18 4.96
N LEU A 265 1.89 16.79 3.78
CA LEU A 265 2.72 17.96 3.46
C LEU A 265 2.07 19.27 3.94
N GLN A 266 0.75 19.24 4.15
CA GLN A 266 -0.09 20.30 4.70
C GLN A 266 -1.33 19.67 5.35
N ASN A 267 -2.17 20.48 6.02
CA ASN A 267 -3.43 20.03 6.62
C ASN A 267 -3.26 18.90 7.67
N ALA A 268 -2.13 18.92 8.39
CA ALA A 268 -1.86 17.93 9.43
C ALA A 268 -2.88 18.03 10.57
N LEU A 269 -3.52 16.92 10.89
CA LEU A 269 -4.33 16.75 12.08
C LEU A 269 -3.44 16.45 13.30
N PRO A 270 -3.93 16.69 14.53
CA PRO A 270 -3.21 16.31 15.74
C PRO A 270 -2.83 14.82 15.75
N ARG A 271 -1.60 14.53 16.19
CA ARG A 271 -1.06 13.18 16.35
C ARG A 271 -0.97 12.82 17.83
N ASP A 272 -2.12 12.60 18.44
CA ASP A 272 -2.29 12.38 19.88
C ASP A 272 -2.72 10.95 20.26
N ARG A 273 -2.84 10.04 19.28
CA ARG A 273 -3.23 8.63 19.50
C ARG A 273 -2.11 7.77 20.10
N ILE A 274 -0.87 8.17 19.91
CA ILE A 274 0.36 7.53 20.41
C ILE A 274 1.49 8.56 20.47
N SER A 275 2.45 8.38 21.38
CA SER A 275 3.67 9.21 21.35
C SER A 275 4.57 8.83 20.17
N GLU A 276 5.22 9.81 19.53
CA GLU A 276 6.08 9.57 18.36
C GLU A 276 7.20 8.55 18.66
N GLY A 277 7.78 8.59 19.86
CA GLY A 277 8.81 7.62 20.28
C GLY A 277 8.28 6.19 20.45
N ASP A 278 7.02 6.01 20.84
CA ASP A 278 6.40 4.69 20.88
C ASP A 278 5.96 4.21 19.49
N LEU A 279 5.47 5.11 18.62
CA LEU A 279 5.14 4.77 17.24
C LEU A 279 6.36 4.25 16.47
N GLN A 280 7.46 5.02 16.48
CA GLN A 280 8.72 4.61 15.88
C GLN A 280 9.20 3.27 16.45
N PHE A 281 9.08 3.08 17.77
CA PHE A 281 9.48 1.83 18.43
C PHE A 281 8.60 0.63 18.03
N VAL A 282 7.28 0.81 17.91
CA VAL A 282 6.35 -0.24 17.48
C VAL A 282 6.63 -0.65 16.04
N CYS A 283 6.75 0.31 15.12
CA CYS A 283 7.10 0.07 13.72
C CYS A 283 8.45 -0.65 13.58
N ALA A 284 9.48 -0.18 14.29
CA ALA A 284 10.80 -0.82 14.28
C ALA A 284 10.75 -2.24 14.87
N SER A 285 9.97 -2.47 15.92
CA SER A 285 9.83 -3.80 16.53
C SER A 285 9.09 -4.78 15.65
N LEU A 286 8.04 -4.34 14.96
CA LEU A 286 7.34 -5.16 13.95
C LEU A 286 8.26 -5.47 12.78
N THR A 287 9.04 -4.49 12.31
CA THR A 287 10.04 -4.70 11.24
C THR A 287 11.11 -5.71 11.64
N ASP A 288 11.63 -5.62 12.86
CA ASP A 288 12.58 -6.59 13.40
C ASP A 288 11.95 -8.01 13.45
N GLN A 289 10.70 -8.14 13.89
CA GLN A 289 9.98 -9.42 13.92
C GLN A 289 9.77 -10.01 12.51
N LEU A 290 9.38 -9.19 11.52
CA LEU A 290 9.18 -9.62 10.12
C LEU A 290 10.46 -10.07 9.42
N ARG A 291 11.60 -9.60 9.92
CA ARG A 291 12.92 -9.94 9.39
C ARG A 291 13.61 -11.04 10.21
N GLN A 292 13.01 -11.51 11.30
CA GLN A 292 13.52 -12.62 12.08
C GLN A 292 13.59 -13.90 11.24
N GLY A 293 14.70 -14.62 11.31
CA GLY A 293 14.90 -15.87 10.56
C GLY A 293 15.31 -15.72 9.10
N ARG A 294 15.36 -14.49 8.54
CA ARG A 294 15.89 -14.24 7.20
C ARG A 294 17.42 -14.42 7.16
N SER A 295 17.95 -14.71 5.97
CA SER A 295 19.39 -14.90 5.77
C SER A 295 20.18 -13.58 5.95
N SER A 296 21.47 -13.67 6.29
CA SER A 296 22.35 -12.49 6.41
C SER A 296 22.40 -11.65 5.13
N ALA A 297 22.30 -12.30 3.96
CA ALA A 297 22.29 -11.62 2.67
C ALA A 297 20.99 -10.81 2.47
N GLU A 298 19.84 -11.39 2.80
CA GLU A 298 18.55 -10.71 2.72
C GLU A 298 18.44 -9.56 3.73
N LEU A 299 18.90 -9.79 4.97
CA LEU A 299 18.92 -8.75 6.00
C LEU A 299 19.73 -7.53 5.57
N TYR A 300 20.93 -7.76 5.01
CA TYR A 300 21.76 -6.68 4.51
C TYR A 300 21.13 -5.98 3.29
N LYS A 301 20.55 -6.74 2.35
CA LYS A 301 19.81 -6.17 1.21
C LYS A 301 18.68 -5.26 1.67
N LEU A 302 17.85 -5.70 2.62
CA LEU A 302 16.75 -4.90 3.18
C LEU A 302 17.26 -3.66 3.92
N PHE A 303 18.36 -3.79 4.67
CA PHE A 303 19.01 -2.64 5.29
C PHE A 303 19.46 -1.61 4.24
N CYS A 304 20.11 -2.05 3.15
CA CYS A 304 20.49 -1.14 2.07
C CYS A 304 19.28 -0.46 1.43
N MET A 305 18.16 -1.17 1.24
CA MET A 305 16.92 -0.58 0.73
C MET A 305 16.36 0.48 1.68
N ASP A 306 16.36 0.24 3.00
CA ASP A 306 15.91 1.21 4.00
C ASP A 306 16.80 2.47 3.97
N GLU A 307 18.13 2.32 3.88
CA GLU A 307 19.07 3.45 3.85
C GLU A 307 18.96 4.25 2.54
N GLN A 308 18.78 3.55 1.41
CA GLN A 308 18.53 4.19 0.11
C GLN A 308 17.25 5.02 0.14
N ASP A 309 16.17 4.47 0.69
CA ASP A 309 14.91 5.21 0.81
C ASP A 309 15.08 6.45 1.69
N ARG A 310 15.70 6.32 2.87
CA ARG A 310 15.95 7.46 3.76
C ARG A 310 16.74 8.58 3.08
N PHE A 311 17.77 8.22 2.30
CA PHE A 311 18.59 9.17 1.58
C PHE A 311 17.78 9.93 0.50
N HIS A 312 17.02 9.20 -0.32
CA HIS A 312 16.29 9.80 -1.44
C HIS A 312 14.97 10.47 -1.02
N SER A 313 14.30 9.98 0.03
CA SER A 313 13.08 10.59 0.58
C SER A 313 13.34 12.02 1.06
N GLY A 314 14.50 12.29 1.66
CA GLY A 314 14.92 13.65 2.04
C GLY A 314 15.08 14.60 0.84
N ALA A 315 15.69 14.13 -0.24
CA ALA A 315 15.88 14.91 -1.47
C ALA A 315 14.56 15.13 -2.25
N HIS A 316 13.68 14.13 -2.25
CA HIS A 316 12.43 14.15 -3.00
C HIS A 316 11.41 15.16 -2.46
N ARG A 317 11.36 15.38 -1.14
CA ARG A 317 10.49 16.39 -0.52
C ARG A 317 10.69 17.78 -1.10
N ALA A 318 11.94 18.17 -1.39
CA ALA A 318 12.24 19.48 -1.95
C ALA A 318 11.66 19.70 -3.37
N GLY A 319 11.44 18.62 -4.14
CA GLY A 319 10.91 18.72 -5.50
C GLY A 319 9.38 18.93 -5.58
N HIS A 320 8.63 18.44 -4.60
CA HIS A 320 7.15 18.40 -4.63
C HIS A 320 6.46 19.72 -4.33
N ASP A 321 7.19 20.71 -3.85
CA ASP A 321 6.66 22.07 -3.72
C ASP A 321 6.42 22.75 -5.07
N SER A 322 7.00 22.24 -6.15
CA SER A 322 6.89 22.80 -7.50
C SER A 322 6.01 22.02 -8.48
N ALA A 323 5.59 20.79 -8.14
CA ALA A 323 4.98 19.84 -9.08
C ALA A 323 3.45 19.66 -8.93
N ALA A 324 2.82 20.28 -7.94
CA ALA A 324 1.39 20.14 -7.71
C ALA A 324 0.59 20.83 -8.84
N VAL A 325 -0.13 20.03 -9.62
CA VAL A 325 -1.15 20.50 -10.56
C VAL A 325 -2.51 20.38 -9.87
N GLU A 326 -3.37 21.41 -9.98
CA GLU A 326 -4.73 21.41 -9.40
C GLU A 326 -5.66 20.41 -10.13
N THR A 327 -5.42 19.11 -9.93
CA THR A 327 -6.34 18.05 -10.34
C THR A 327 -7.01 17.50 -9.10
N GLY A 328 -8.30 17.79 -8.94
CA GLY A 328 -9.12 17.20 -7.88
C GLY A 328 -9.24 15.68 -8.01
N ARG A 329 -9.80 15.05 -6.99
CA ARG A 329 -10.03 13.60 -6.94
C ARG A 329 -10.79 13.08 -8.17
N GLN A 330 -10.32 11.98 -8.74
CA GLN A 330 -10.89 11.35 -9.93
C GLN A 330 -11.79 10.15 -9.62
N SER A 331 -11.73 9.58 -8.41
CA SER A 331 -12.57 8.49 -7.94
C SER A 331 -13.69 8.95 -6.98
N GLY A 332 -14.85 8.32 -7.06
CA GLY A 332 -16.00 8.68 -6.21
C GLY A 332 -16.74 9.93 -6.66
N SER A 333 -18.06 9.92 -6.52
CA SER A 333 -18.88 11.12 -6.70
C SER A 333 -18.60 12.18 -5.61
N LYS A 334 -19.02 13.43 -5.88
CA LYS A 334 -18.91 14.52 -4.91
C LYS A 334 -19.70 14.23 -3.64
N GLU A 335 -20.86 13.61 -3.78
CA GLU A 335 -21.73 13.21 -2.68
C GLU A 335 -21.04 12.14 -1.83
N TRP A 336 -20.48 11.11 -2.47
CA TRP A 336 -19.76 10.03 -1.78
C TRP A 336 -18.53 10.55 -1.04
N THR A 337 -17.71 11.38 -1.70
CA THR A 337 -16.48 11.94 -1.10
C THR A 337 -16.78 12.89 0.06
N THR A 338 -17.85 13.68 -0.04
CA THR A 338 -18.30 14.56 1.05
C THR A 338 -18.81 13.76 2.25
N MET A 339 -19.59 12.69 2.03
CA MET A 339 -20.09 11.84 3.12
C MET A 339 -18.98 11.18 3.94
N ARG A 340 -17.80 10.96 3.34
CA ARG A 340 -16.64 10.33 3.97
C ARG A 340 -15.57 11.32 4.44
N ASN A 341 -15.85 12.63 4.39
CA ASN A 341 -14.87 13.70 4.71
C ASN A 341 -13.58 13.62 3.88
N GLU A 342 -13.66 13.13 2.64
CA GLU A 342 -12.52 12.98 1.75
C GLU A 342 -12.38 14.09 0.70
N ASN A 343 -13.21 15.13 0.81
CA ASN A 343 -13.23 16.29 -0.10
C ASN A 343 -12.44 17.52 0.44
N GLY A 344 -11.75 17.37 1.57
CA GLY A 344 -10.87 18.40 2.13
C GLY A 344 -11.57 19.59 2.81
N GLN A 345 -12.85 19.47 3.16
CA GLN A 345 -13.60 20.49 3.91
C GLN A 345 -13.27 20.53 5.42
#